data_AF-A0A7K7KH67-F1
#
_entry.id   AF-A0A7K7KH67-F1
#
_cell.length_a   1.000
_cell.length_b   1.000
_cell.length_c   1.000
_cell.angle_alpha   90.00
_cell.angle_beta   90.00
_cell.angle_gamma   90.00
#
_symmetry.space_group_name_H-M   'P 1'
#
loop_
_entity.id
_entity.type
_entity.pdbx_description
1 polymer ?
#
loop_
_entity_poly.entity_id
_entity_poly.type
_entity_poly.pdbx_seq_one_letter_code
_entity_poly.pdbx_strand_id
1 'polypeptide(L)'
;MSERKVLNKYYPPDFDPTKIPKLRLPKEWQYVVRLMAPFNMRCRTCGEYIYKGKKFNARKETVQNESYLGLPIFRFYIKCPHCLAEITFKTDPQNTDYAMEHGATRNFQAQKLLEEEEKRMQKEREEEELNNPMKVLENRTKDSKLEMEILENLQELKELNQRQANVDFEAMLQQHKEVEEKQRRKEQEEDEQEMKAMLEQAQSRRLLVDSDSNEEPAKRCPNPTTQTKPMDIPQEDPQSKRLRMESWECSVGKLSTRARLAGLVARRKEKAASALDKGMGTRSITASTSSLPAPAAATSLLGLLGAYSDSD
;
A
#
# COMPACT_ATOMS: atom_id res chain seq x y z
N MET A 1 41.14 38.02 12.58
CA MET A 1 39.88 37.39 13.01
C MET A 1 40.07 36.88 14.42
N SER A 2 39.17 37.19 15.34
CA SER A 2 39.17 36.60 16.68
C SER A 2 39.03 35.07 16.60
N GLU A 3 39.60 34.36 17.57
CA GLU A 3 39.55 32.91 17.66
C GLU A 3 38.12 32.37 17.89
N ARG A 4 37.80 31.16 17.40
CA ARG A 4 36.48 30.53 17.61
C ARG A 4 36.22 30.23 19.09
N LYS A 5 37.27 29.83 19.82
CA LYS A 5 37.22 29.51 21.24
C LYS A 5 38.00 30.57 22.01
N VAL A 6 37.36 31.70 22.25
CA VAL A 6 37.95 32.79 23.02
C VAL A 6 38.02 32.40 24.50
N LEU A 7 39.24 32.39 25.06
CA LEU A 7 39.46 32.14 26.50
C LEU A 7 38.87 33.26 27.35
N ASN A 8 39.23 34.50 27.04
CA ASN A 8 38.84 35.69 27.81
C ASN A 8 38.14 36.70 26.92
N LYS A 9 36.95 37.15 27.35
CA LYS A 9 36.25 38.28 26.74
C LYS A 9 36.50 39.49 27.62
N TYR A 10 36.84 40.62 27.02
CA TYR A 10 36.97 41.88 27.75
C TYR A 10 35.60 42.32 28.26
N TYR A 11 35.47 42.47 29.58
CA TYR A 11 34.32 43.10 30.22
C TYR A 11 34.74 44.50 30.67
N PRO A 12 33.93 45.54 30.42
CA PRO A 12 34.25 46.89 30.90
C PRO A 12 34.28 46.92 32.44
N PRO A 13 35.08 47.81 33.05
CA PRO A 13 35.27 47.85 34.51
C PRO A 13 33.98 48.15 35.30
N ASP A 14 33.01 48.82 34.67
CA ASP A 14 31.71 49.16 35.26
C ASP A 14 30.63 48.07 35.06
N PHE A 15 31.01 46.89 34.55
CA PHE A 15 30.06 45.82 34.23
C PHE A 15 29.57 45.09 35.47
N ASP A 16 28.30 45.33 35.85
CA ASP A 16 27.63 44.60 36.92
C ASP A 16 26.65 43.55 36.36
N PRO A 17 26.85 42.24 36.65
CA PRO A 17 25.99 41.18 36.12
C PRO A 17 24.57 41.19 36.70
N THR A 18 24.34 41.91 37.80
CA THR A 18 23.02 42.03 38.46
C THR A 18 22.12 43.07 37.79
N LYS A 19 22.69 44.06 37.10
CA LYS A 19 21.94 45.15 36.45
C LYS A 19 21.29 44.75 35.13
N ILE A 20 21.70 43.61 34.54
CA ILE A 20 21.23 43.17 33.22
C ILE A 20 19.98 42.29 33.37
N PRO A 21 18.83 42.69 32.81
CA PRO A 21 17.64 41.87 32.84
C PRO A 21 17.81 40.63 31.95
N LYS A 22 17.46 39.46 32.49
CA LYS A 22 17.41 38.22 31.69
C LYS A 22 16.15 38.26 30.83
N LEU A 23 16.34 38.38 29.51
CA LEU A 23 15.23 38.34 28.55
C LEU A 23 14.60 36.95 28.56
N ARG A 24 13.47 36.80 29.26
CA ARG A 24 12.70 35.55 29.27
C ARG A 24 11.74 35.58 28.10
N LEU A 25 12.11 34.88 27.03
CA LEU A 25 11.21 34.72 25.89
C LEU A 25 9.97 33.93 26.32
N PRO A 26 8.78 34.25 25.78
CA PRO A 26 7.57 33.48 26.02
C PRO A 26 7.79 31.98 25.78
N LYS A 27 7.07 31.14 26.52
CA LYS A 27 7.21 29.67 26.42
C LYS A 27 6.82 29.11 25.04
N GLU A 28 6.03 29.89 24.28
CA GLU A 28 5.59 29.61 22.90
C GLU A 28 6.58 30.09 21.83
N TRP A 29 7.79 30.49 22.25
CA TRP A 29 8.78 30.97 21.31
C TRP A 29 9.12 29.93 20.25
N GLN A 30 9.10 30.36 19.00
CA GLN A 30 9.47 29.53 17.87
C GLN A 30 10.98 29.63 17.61
N TYR A 31 11.66 28.48 17.67
CA TYR A 31 13.09 28.38 17.39
C TYR A 31 13.32 27.95 15.95
N VAL A 32 14.28 28.56 15.26
CA VAL A 32 14.68 28.09 13.92
C VAL A 32 15.71 26.98 14.08
N VAL A 33 15.40 25.80 13.56
CA VAL A 33 16.25 24.61 13.61
C VAL A 33 16.43 24.05 12.21
N ARG A 34 17.65 23.64 11.87
CA ARG A 34 17.91 22.93 10.62
C ARG A 34 17.75 21.43 10.84
N LEU A 35 16.75 20.83 10.19
CA LEU A 35 16.41 19.42 10.36
C LEU A 35 16.22 18.72 9.01
N MET A 36 16.16 17.39 9.04
CA MET A 36 15.88 16.54 7.88
C MET A 36 14.42 16.05 7.94
N ALA A 37 13.77 15.90 6.79
CA ALA A 37 12.44 15.30 6.72
C ALA A 37 12.47 13.85 7.24
N PRO A 38 11.67 13.49 8.27
CA PRO A 38 11.77 12.19 8.92
C PRO A 38 11.21 11.02 8.08
N PHE A 39 10.23 11.30 7.23
CA PHE A 39 9.56 10.31 6.38
C PHE A 39 9.20 10.90 5.01
N ASN A 40 8.86 10.02 4.07
CA ASN A 40 8.40 10.42 2.73
C ASN A 40 6.99 10.98 2.81
N MET A 41 6.79 12.16 2.24
CA MET A 41 5.49 12.83 2.24
C MET A 41 5.20 13.50 0.91
N ARG A 42 3.92 13.69 0.62
CA ARG A 42 3.42 14.42 -0.54
C ARG A 42 2.72 15.69 -0.07
N CYS A 43 3.09 16.84 -0.63
CA CYS A 43 2.42 18.09 -0.32
C CYS A 43 0.97 18.08 -0.85
N ARG A 44 0.00 18.50 -0.03
CA ARG A 44 -1.41 18.55 -0.45
C ARG A 44 -1.70 19.63 -1.49
N THR A 45 -0.96 20.73 -1.45
CA THR A 45 -1.23 21.91 -2.29
C THR A 45 -0.69 21.78 -3.71
N CYS A 46 0.56 21.32 -3.88
CA CYS A 46 1.21 21.21 -5.19
C CYS A 46 1.46 19.77 -5.66
N GLY A 47 1.23 18.77 -4.80
CA GLY A 47 1.50 17.37 -5.13
C GLY A 47 2.99 17.00 -5.16
N GLU A 48 3.90 17.92 -4.84
CA GLU A 48 5.36 17.68 -4.78
C GLU A 48 5.71 16.63 -3.72
N TYR A 49 6.64 15.75 -4.07
CA TYR A 49 7.13 14.71 -3.19
C TYR A 49 8.36 15.18 -2.41
N ILE A 50 8.27 15.13 -1.09
CA ILE A 50 9.37 15.39 -0.17
C ILE A 50 9.87 14.04 0.33
N TYR A 51 11.05 13.64 -0.15
CA TYR A 51 11.71 12.41 0.28
C TYR A 51 12.35 12.58 1.67
N LYS A 52 12.45 11.45 2.38
CA LYS A 52 13.16 11.33 3.66
C LYS A 52 14.59 11.84 3.51
N GLY A 53 15.06 12.61 4.49
CA GLY A 53 16.42 13.16 4.51
C GLY A 53 16.57 14.53 3.83
N LYS A 54 15.54 15.07 3.16
CA LYS A 54 15.62 16.44 2.61
C LYS A 54 15.79 17.45 3.75
N LYS A 55 16.82 18.31 3.64
CA LYS A 55 17.19 19.29 4.68
C LYS A 55 16.33 20.55 4.58
N PHE A 56 15.80 21.01 5.70
CA PHE A 56 14.98 22.21 5.80
C PHE A 56 15.42 23.10 6.96
N ASN A 57 15.22 24.40 6.79
CA ASN A 57 15.18 25.35 7.91
C ASN A 57 13.74 25.34 8.42
N ALA A 58 13.51 24.69 9.56
CA ALA A 58 12.20 24.54 10.16
C ALA A 58 12.03 25.46 11.37
N ARG A 59 10.80 25.84 11.67
CA ARG A 59 10.45 26.46 12.95
C ARG A 59 10.02 25.35 13.91
N LYS A 60 10.57 25.34 15.12
CA LYS A 60 10.28 24.40 16.20
C LYS A 60 9.49 25.14 17.26
N GLU A 61 8.35 24.58 17.65
CA GLU A 61 7.49 25.05 18.72
C GLU A 61 7.26 23.92 19.73
N THR A 62 7.14 24.27 21.01
CA THR A 62 6.74 23.31 22.05
C THR A 62 5.23 23.34 22.19
N VAL A 63 4.57 22.21 21.92
CA VAL A 63 3.11 22.09 22.05
C VAL A 63 2.76 22.07 23.54
N GLN A 64 1.93 23.01 24.00
CA GLN A 64 1.56 23.08 25.42
C GLN A 64 0.45 22.09 25.81
N ASN A 65 -0.44 21.77 24.86
CA ASN A 65 -1.64 20.99 25.14
C ASN A 65 -1.37 19.49 25.31
N GLU A 66 -0.20 19.02 24.87
CA GLU A 66 0.11 17.59 24.75
C GLU A 66 1.52 17.32 25.29
N SER A 67 1.61 16.49 26.33
CA SER A 67 2.87 15.97 26.87
C SER A 67 2.72 14.47 27.11
N TYR A 68 3.72 13.69 26.73
CA TYR A 68 3.71 12.24 26.93
C TYR A 68 4.56 11.88 28.15
N LEU A 69 3.95 11.41 29.24
CA LEU A 69 4.65 11.02 30.48
C LEU A 69 5.65 12.10 30.98
N GLY A 70 5.32 13.38 30.82
CA GLY A 70 6.18 14.51 31.19
C GLY A 70 7.20 14.95 30.11
N LEU A 71 7.29 14.24 28.98
CA LEU A 71 8.09 14.63 27.83
C LEU A 71 7.33 15.66 26.97
N PRO A 72 7.95 16.79 26.61
CA PRO A 72 7.33 17.79 25.75
C PRO A 72 7.24 17.29 24.31
N ILE A 73 6.08 17.49 23.68
CA ILE A 73 5.88 17.24 22.25
C ILE A 73 6.24 18.49 21.46
N PHE A 74 7.04 18.31 20.41
CA PHE A 74 7.45 19.41 19.53
C PHE A 74 6.67 19.37 18.24
N ARG A 75 6.26 20.55 17.78
CA ARG A 75 5.69 20.78 16.46
C ARG A 75 6.72 21.46 15.59
N PHE A 76 6.90 20.95 14.38
CA PHE A 76 7.81 21.52 13.39
C PHE A 76 7.03 22.05 12.20
N TYR A 77 7.43 23.24 11.74
CA TYR A 77 6.91 23.88 10.54
C TYR A 77 7.99 23.86 9.46
N ILE A 78 7.71 23.18 8.35
CA ILE A 78 8.55 23.18 7.15
C ILE A 78 7.80 23.87 6.02
N LYS A 79 8.50 24.60 5.16
CA LYS A 79 7.94 25.13 3.92
C LYS A 79 8.19 24.17 2.77
N CYS A 80 7.17 23.91 1.97
CA CYS A 80 7.33 23.18 0.72
C CYS A 80 8.27 23.94 -0.23
N PRO A 81 9.23 23.26 -0.91
CA PRO A 81 10.14 23.92 -1.85
C PRO A 81 9.44 24.53 -3.07
N HIS A 82 8.25 24.01 -3.46
CA HIS A 82 7.55 24.45 -4.66
C HIS A 82 6.48 25.52 -4.39
N CYS A 83 5.56 25.27 -3.45
CA CYS A 83 4.41 26.15 -3.20
C CYS A 83 4.53 27.02 -1.94
N LEU A 84 5.64 26.91 -1.20
CA LEU A 84 5.90 27.61 0.06
C LEU A 84 4.84 27.38 1.16
N ALA A 85 3.88 26.48 0.95
CA ALA A 85 2.89 26.09 1.94
C ALA A 85 3.58 25.49 3.16
N GLU A 86 3.04 25.82 4.33
CA GLU A 86 3.57 25.32 5.60
C GLU A 86 2.99 23.92 5.88
N ILE A 87 3.90 22.99 6.14
CA ILE A 87 3.61 21.61 6.50
C ILE A 87 3.98 21.44 7.96
N THR A 88 3.07 20.88 8.74
CA THR A 88 3.26 20.66 10.18
C THR A 88 3.27 19.19 10.54
N PHE A 89 4.21 18.83 11.40
CA PHE A 89 4.29 17.51 12.01
C PHE A 89 4.72 17.64 13.47
N LYS A 90 4.24 16.70 14.28
CA LYS A 90 4.53 16.55 15.69
C LYS A 90 5.47 15.38 15.92
N THR A 91 6.14 15.39 17.06
CA THR A 91 6.86 14.22 17.59
C THR A 91 5.91 13.32 18.37
N ASP A 92 5.92 12.01 18.13
CA ASP A 92 5.14 11.02 18.89
C ASP A 92 6.07 10.11 19.69
N PRO A 93 6.26 10.36 20.99
CA PRO A 93 7.16 9.56 21.82
C PRO A 93 6.72 8.10 21.99
N GLN A 94 5.41 7.83 21.90
CA GLN A 94 4.86 6.47 22.04
C GLN A 94 5.31 5.52 20.92
N ASN A 95 5.35 6.01 19.67
CA ASN A 95 5.68 5.20 18.49
C ASN A 95 7.10 5.46 17.96
N THR A 96 7.88 6.32 18.64
CA THR A 96 9.21 6.81 18.18
C THR A 96 9.19 7.39 16.76
N ASP A 97 8.06 7.95 16.34
CA ASP A 97 7.82 8.46 14.99
C ASP A 97 7.24 9.89 15.08
N TYR A 98 6.83 10.46 13.96
CA TYR A 98 6.37 11.85 13.86
C TYR A 98 4.98 11.95 13.23
N ALA A 99 3.91 12.23 13.98
CA ALA A 99 2.58 12.42 13.40
C ALA A 99 2.53 13.63 12.46
N MET A 100 1.83 13.46 11.34
CA MET A 100 1.54 14.56 10.43
C MET A 100 0.22 15.22 10.81
N GLU A 101 0.20 16.55 10.92
CA GLU A 101 -1.02 17.31 11.21
C GLU A 101 -1.59 17.97 9.95
N HIS A 102 -0.84 18.91 9.35
CA HIS A 102 -1.34 19.75 8.26
C HIS A 102 -0.36 19.85 7.08
N GLY A 103 -0.89 20.10 5.89
CA GLY A 103 -0.12 20.51 4.70
C GLY A 103 0.45 19.37 3.84
N ALA A 104 0.46 18.14 4.32
CA ALA A 104 0.95 16.98 3.56
C ALA A 104 0.12 15.73 3.81
N THR A 105 0.40 14.68 3.06
CA THR A 105 -0.01 13.30 3.35
C THR A 105 1.24 12.43 3.40
N ARG A 106 1.32 11.53 4.38
CA ARG A 106 2.35 10.50 4.40
C ARG A 106 2.14 9.57 3.20
N ASN A 107 3.22 9.11 2.59
CA ASN A 107 3.09 8.05 1.59
C ASN A 107 2.65 6.76 2.29
N PHE A 108 1.65 6.10 1.72
CA PHE A 108 1.13 4.85 2.25
C PHE A 108 2.20 3.76 2.17
N GLN A 109 2.58 3.21 3.32
CA GLN A 109 3.48 2.06 3.40
C GLN A 109 2.61 0.82 3.51
N ALA A 110 2.39 0.11 2.40
CA ALA A 110 1.61 -1.13 2.38
C ALA A 110 2.15 -2.16 3.39
N GLN A 111 3.48 -2.24 3.52
CA GLN A 111 4.16 -3.10 4.49
C GLN A 111 3.73 -2.83 5.94
N LYS A 112 3.55 -1.55 6.31
CA LYS A 112 3.20 -1.19 7.69
C LYS A 112 1.79 -1.64 8.06
N LEU A 113 0.86 -1.56 7.10
CA LEU A 113 -0.50 -2.06 7.32
C LEU A 113 -0.55 -3.59 7.36
N LEU A 114 0.20 -4.26 6.48
CA LEU A 114 0.31 -5.72 6.51
C LEU A 114 0.86 -6.18 7.86
N GLU A 115 1.90 -5.53 8.37
CA GLU A 115 2.48 -5.86 9.67
C GLU A 115 1.51 -5.58 10.84
N GLU A 116 0.75 -4.48 10.79
CA GLU A 116 -0.28 -4.18 11.80
C GLU A 116 -1.42 -5.20 11.78
N GLU A 117 -1.84 -5.64 10.59
CA GLU A 117 -2.87 -6.67 10.41
C GLU A 117 -2.37 -8.05 10.84
N GLU A 118 -1.16 -8.45 10.46
CA GLU A 118 -0.52 -9.68 10.91
C GLU A 118 -0.38 -9.72 12.43
N LYS A 119 0.04 -8.61 13.06
CA LYS A 119 0.12 -8.52 14.53
C LYS A 119 -1.24 -8.63 15.20
N ARG A 120 -2.29 -8.10 14.57
CA ARG A 120 -3.66 -8.26 15.09
C ARG A 120 -4.10 -9.71 15.01
N MET A 121 -3.90 -10.35 13.85
CA MET A 121 -4.23 -11.78 13.66
C MET A 121 -3.42 -12.68 14.60
N GLN A 122 -2.14 -12.36 14.82
CA GLN A 122 -1.28 -13.08 15.76
C GLN A 122 -1.78 -12.93 17.20
N LYS A 123 -2.13 -11.71 17.65
CA LYS A 123 -2.69 -11.49 18.98
C LYS A 123 -4.02 -12.21 19.17
N GLU A 124 -4.90 -12.18 18.18
CA GLU A 124 -6.16 -12.93 18.22
C GLU A 124 -5.91 -14.44 18.35
N ARG A 125 -4.93 -15.00 17.61
CA ARG A 125 -4.50 -16.39 17.76
C ARG A 125 -3.91 -16.67 19.16
N GLU A 126 -3.05 -15.80 19.66
CA GLU A 126 -2.42 -15.93 20.98
C GLU A 126 -3.44 -15.84 22.12
N GLU A 127 -4.44 -14.96 22.04
CA GLU A 127 -5.52 -14.84 23.02
C GLU A 127 -6.38 -16.11 23.04
N GLU A 128 -6.68 -16.68 21.87
CA GLU A 128 -7.39 -17.95 21.76
C GLU A 128 -6.59 -19.13 22.33
N GLU A 129 -5.27 -19.11 22.17
CA GLU A 129 -4.33 -20.10 22.68
C GLU A 129 -4.11 -19.99 24.19
N LEU A 130 -3.96 -18.78 24.72
CA LEU A 130 -3.83 -18.51 26.16
C LEU A 130 -5.10 -18.90 26.92
N ASN A 131 -6.27 -18.76 26.31
CA ASN A 131 -7.53 -19.14 26.91
C ASN A 131 -7.71 -20.68 26.95
N ASN A 132 -7.03 -21.44 26.08
CA ASN A 132 -7.17 -22.90 26.05
C ASN A 132 -5.86 -23.65 25.72
N PRO A 133 -5.24 -24.36 26.69
CA PRO A 133 -4.01 -25.12 26.46
C PRO A 133 -4.16 -26.31 25.49
N MET A 134 -5.37 -26.86 25.32
CA MET A 134 -5.62 -27.91 24.32
C MET A 134 -5.54 -27.34 22.91
N LYS A 135 -5.99 -26.11 22.69
CA LYS A 135 -5.92 -25.44 21.38
C LYS A 135 -4.47 -25.16 20.95
N VAL A 136 -3.59 -24.85 21.91
CA VAL A 136 -2.14 -24.73 21.67
C VAL A 136 -1.55 -26.05 21.16
N LEU A 137 -1.90 -27.16 21.80
CA LEU A 137 -1.44 -28.49 21.39
C LEU A 137 -1.99 -28.88 20.00
N GLU A 138 -3.25 -28.56 19.72
CA GLU A 138 -3.84 -28.77 18.39
C GLU A 138 -3.16 -27.91 17.31
N ASN A 139 -2.86 -26.64 17.58
CA ASN A 139 -2.18 -25.78 16.62
C ASN A 139 -0.75 -26.26 16.36
N ARG A 140 0.00 -26.60 17.40
CA ARG A 140 1.35 -27.17 17.25
C ARG A 140 1.34 -28.46 16.43
N THR A 141 0.39 -29.36 16.67
CA THR A 141 0.31 -30.61 15.90
C THR A 141 -0.14 -30.39 14.46
N LYS A 142 -1.01 -29.41 14.19
CA LYS A 142 -1.38 -28.99 12.83
C LYS A 142 -0.20 -28.37 12.09
N ASP A 143 0.55 -27.49 12.75
CA ASP A 143 1.74 -26.85 12.18
C ASP A 143 2.81 -27.89 11.86
N SER A 144 3.11 -28.81 12.78
CA SER A 144 4.06 -29.91 12.51
C SER A 144 3.60 -30.84 11.38
N LYS A 145 2.29 -31.11 11.27
CA LYS A 145 1.75 -31.89 10.14
C LYS A 145 1.93 -31.16 8.81
N LEU A 146 1.60 -29.88 8.77
CA LEU A 146 1.77 -29.04 7.58
C LEU A 146 3.25 -28.98 7.16
N GLU A 147 4.17 -28.83 8.12
CA GLU A 147 5.61 -28.85 7.85
C GLU A 147 6.08 -30.19 7.26
N MET A 148 5.60 -31.33 7.79
CA MET A 148 5.90 -32.65 7.24
C MET A 148 5.34 -32.81 5.83
N GLU A 149 4.08 -32.45 5.59
CA GLU A 149 3.45 -32.50 4.27
C GLU A 149 4.18 -31.62 3.25
N ILE A 150 4.66 -30.44 3.65
CA ILE A 150 5.44 -29.55 2.77
C ILE A 150 6.79 -30.19 2.42
N LEU A 151 7.46 -30.83 3.40
CA LEU A 151 8.73 -31.51 3.16
C LEU A 151 8.56 -32.73 2.25
N GLU A 152 7.51 -33.52 2.44
CA GLU A 152 7.17 -34.65 1.58
C GLU A 152 6.89 -34.19 0.15
N ASN A 153 6.04 -33.17 -0.03
CA ASN A 153 5.77 -32.59 -1.35
C ASN A 153 7.04 -32.07 -2.04
N LEU A 154 7.93 -31.41 -1.29
CA LEU A 154 9.21 -30.93 -1.83
C LEU A 154 10.13 -32.10 -2.23
N GLN A 155 10.09 -33.21 -1.50
CA GLN A 155 10.87 -34.39 -1.79
C GLN A 155 10.34 -35.11 -3.03
N GLU A 156 9.03 -35.30 -3.15
CA GLU A 156 8.38 -35.85 -4.34
C GLU A 156 8.71 -35.03 -5.60
N LEU A 157 8.65 -33.69 -5.51
CA LEU A 157 9.03 -32.80 -6.61
C LEU A 157 10.50 -32.93 -6.99
N LYS A 158 11.40 -33.10 -6.02
CA LYS A 158 12.83 -33.33 -6.28
C LYS A 158 13.06 -34.68 -6.95
N GLU A 159 12.41 -35.74 -6.48
CA GLU A 159 12.53 -37.07 -7.06
C GLU A 159 12.00 -37.11 -8.50
N LEU A 160 10.87 -36.45 -8.76
CA LEU A 160 10.27 -36.34 -10.08
C LEU A 160 11.20 -35.56 -11.02
N ASN A 161 11.73 -34.41 -10.59
CA ASN A 161 12.73 -33.64 -11.33
C ASN A 161 14.01 -34.45 -11.59
N GLN A 162 14.49 -35.23 -10.63
CA GLN A 162 15.68 -36.07 -10.80
C GLN A 162 15.46 -37.18 -11.83
N ARG A 163 14.29 -37.81 -11.85
CA ARG A 163 13.91 -38.79 -12.89
C ARG A 163 13.82 -38.13 -14.27
N GLN A 164 13.27 -36.92 -14.31
CA GLN A 164 13.08 -36.15 -15.54
C GLN A 164 14.37 -35.50 -16.07
N ALA A 165 15.39 -35.31 -15.24
CA ALA A 165 16.66 -34.68 -15.64
C ALA A 165 17.38 -35.41 -16.78
N ASN A 166 17.17 -36.72 -16.92
CA ASN A 166 17.78 -37.53 -17.98
C ASN A 166 16.92 -37.62 -19.26
N VAL A 167 15.71 -37.05 -19.26
CA VAL A 167 14.79 -37.09 -20.41
C VAL A 167 14.90 -35.77 -21.17
N ASP A 168 15.28 -35.85 -22.44
CA ASP A 168 15.27 -34.69 -23.34
C ASP A 168 13.83 -34.41 -23.81
N PHE A 169 13.18 -33.48 -23.12
CA PHE A 169 11.82 -33.04 -23.44
C PHE A 169 11.72 -32.41 -24.83
N GLU A 170 12.79 -31.79 -25.34
CA GLU A 170 12.78 -31.12 -26.64
C GLU A 170 12.76 -32.15 -27.77
N ALA A 171 13.59 -33.18 -27.68
CA ALA A 171 13.57 -34.31 -28.62
C ALA A 171 12.24 -35.06 -28.62
N MET A 172 11.63 -35.30 -27.45
CA MET A 172 10.33 -35.98 -27.37
C MET A 172 9.20 -35.13 -27.99
N LEU A 173 9.20 -33.81 -27.75
CA LEU A 173 8.24 -32.90 -28.39
C LEU A 173 8.41 -32.86 -29.91
N GLN A 174 9.64 -32.85 -30.41
CA GLN A 174 9.92 -32.85 -31.85
C GLN A 174 9.40 -34.14 -32.50
N GLN A 175 9.65 -35.30 -31.90
CA GLN A 175 9.14 -36.59 -32.40
C GLN A 175 7.60 -36.64 -32.42
N HIS A 176 6.93 -36.13 -31.38
CA HIS A 176 5.47 -36.07 -31.34
C HIS A 176 4.91 -35.16 -32.44
N LYS A 177 5.52 -33.99 -32.67
CA LYS A 177 5.12 -33.07 -33.76
C LYS A 177 5.31 -33.70 -35.14
N GLU A 178 6.42 -34.39 -35.36
CA GLU A 178 6.67 -35.08 -36.63
C GLU A 178 5.68 -36.21 -36.89
N VAL A 179 5.25 -36.94 -35.86
CA VAL A 179 4.24 -37.99 -35.97
C VAL A 179 2.86 -37.38 -36.27
N GLU A 180 2.47 -36.30 -35.57
CA GLU A 180 1.22 -35.57 -35.86
C GLU A 180 1.21 -35.02 -37.30
N GLU A 181 2.30 -34.41 -37.77
CA GLU A 181 2.38 -33.90 -39.13
C GLU A 181 2.27 -35.03 -40.17
N LYS A 182 2.88 -36.19 -39.91
CA LYS A 182 2.78 -37.37 -40.79
C LYS A 182 1.36 -37.96 -40.79
N GLN A 183 0.68 -38.01 -39.66
CA GLN A 183 -0.72 -38.46 -39.57
C GLN A 183 -1.64 -37.52 -40.34
N ARG A 184 -1.51 -36.21 -40.13
CA ARG A 184 -2.30 -35.21 -40.87
C ARG A 184 -2.07 -35.26 -42.38
N ARG A 185 -0.84 -35.54 -42.83
CA ARG A 185 -0.54 -35.74 -44.26
C ARG A 185 -1.21 -37.00 -44.83
N LYS A 186 -1.21 -38.10 -44.08
CA LYS A 186 -1.91 -39.33 -44.51
C LYS A 186 -3.41 -39.15 -44.58
N GLU A 187 -4.01 -38.50 -43.59
CA GLU A 187 -5.44 -38.15 -43.60
C GLU A 187 -5.78 -37.27 -44.82
N GLN A 188 -4.95 -36.26 -45.12
CA GLN A 188 -5.12 -35.44 -46.32
C GLN A 188 -5.00 -36.24 -47.63
N GLU A 189 -4.05 -37.17 -47.71
CA GLU A 189 -3.88 -38.04 -48.88
C GLU A 189 -5.05 -39.03 -49.05
N GLU A 190 -5.58 -39.56 -47.95
CA GLU A 190 -6.77 -40.43 -47.92
C GLU A 190 -8.03 -39.63 -48.32
N ASP A 191 -8.24 -38.44 -47.76
CA ASP A 191 -9.33 -37.53 -48.14
C ASP A 191 -9.26 -37.13 -49.62
N GLU A 192 -8.06 -36.86 -50.14
CA GLU A 192 -7.85 -36.57 -51.56
C GLU A 192 -8.13 -37.79 -52.47
N GLN A 193 -7.77 -39.00 -52.03
CA GLN A 193 -8.07 -40.24 -52.75
C GLN A 193 -9.57 -40.55 -52.75
N GLU A 194 -10.24 -40.39 -51.61
CA GLU A 194 -11.70 -40.53 -51.50
C GLU A 194 -12.43 -39.50 -52.36
N MET A 195 -11.98 -38.24 -52.36
CA MET A 195 -12.53 -37.20 -53.23
C MET A 195 -12.34 -37.54 -54.72
N LYS A 196 -11.16 -38.03 -55.11
CA LYS A 196 -10.88 -38.48 -56.49
C LYS A 196 -11.76 -39.66 -56.89
N ALA A 197 -11.89 -40.68 -56.03
CA ALA A 197 -12.75 -41.83 -56.27
C ALA A 197 -14.24 -41.42 -56.36
N MET A 198 -14.71 -40.52 -55.49
CA MET A 198 -16.07 -39.99 -55.55
C MET A 198 -16.30 -39.18 -56.84
N LEU A 199 -15.31 -38.39 -57.28
CA LEU A 199 -15.37 -37.65 -58.54
C LEU A 199 -15.41 -38.58 -59.76
N GLU A 200 -14.58 -39.63 -59.78
CA GLU A 200 -14.53 -40.62 -60.86
C GLU A 200 -15.82 -41.47 -60.90
N GLN A 201 -16.38 -41.80 -59.73
CA GLN A 201 -17.69 -42.43 -59.60
C GLN A 201 -18.82 -41.48 -60.06
N ALA A 202 -18.72 -40.19 -59.80
CA ALA A 202 -19.66 -39.18 -60.32
C ALA A 202 -19.54 -38.97 -61.84
N GLN A 203 -18.32 -39.05 -62.41
CA GLN A 203 -18.09 -38.97 -63.85
C GLN A 203 -18.59 -40.22 -64.58
N SER A 204 -18.33 -41.41 -64.07
CA SER A 204 -18.88 -42.67 -64.61
C SER A 204 -20.41 -42.73 -64.48
N ARG A 205 -20.99 -42.20 -63.40
CA ARG A 205 -22.44 -42.05 -63.26
C ARG A 205 -23.04 -41.00 -64.21
N ARG A 206 -22.29 -39.98 -64.63
CA ARG A 206 -22.68 -39.07 -65.73
C ARG A 206 -22.62 -39.78 -67.10
N LEU A 207 -21.58 -40.57 -67.37
CA LEU A 207 -21.43 -41.32 -68.61
C LEU A 207 -22.47 -42.46 -68.79
N LEU A 208 -23.07 -42.95 -67.70
CA LEU A 208 -24.14 -43.95 -67.74
C LEU A 208 -25.54 -43.33 -67.94
N VAL A 209 -25.68 -42.00 -67.82
CA VAL A 209 -26.96 -41.28 -67.99
C VAL A 209 -27.13 -40.74 -69.43
N ASP A 210 -26.11 -40.77 -70.28
CA ASP A 210 -26.17 -40.26 -71.67
C ASP A 210 -26.55 -41.34 -72.71
N SER A 211 -27.36 -42.33 -72.31
CA SER A 211 -27.91 -43.35 -73.23
C SER A 211 -29.37 -43.69 -72.91
N ASP A 212 -30.26 -42.68 -72.90
CA ASP A 212 -31.60 -42.81 -73.51
C ASP A 212 -32.36 -41.46 -73.69
N SER A 213 -32.74 -41.22 -74.95
CA SER A 213 -33.78 -40.38 -75.57
C SER A 213 -34.56 -39.25 -74.83
N ASN A 214 -34.33 -38.02 -75.31
CA ASN A 214 -35.16 -36.83 -75.63
C ASN A 214 -36.61 -36.56 -75.08
N GLU A 215 -36.83 -35.27 -74.77
CA GLU A 215 -38.06 -34.41 -74.65
C GLU A 215 -38.62 -33.97 -73.26
N GLU A 216 -38.89 -32.64 -73.19
CA GLU A 216 -39.20 -31.67 -72.11
C GLU A 216 -40.55 -31.83 -71.30
N PRO A 217 -40.95 -30.94 -70.34
CA PRO A 217 -40.28 -29.78 -69.71
C PRO A 217 -40.29 -29.76 -68.16
N ALA A 218 -39.41 -28.93 -67.60
CA ALA A 218 -39.32 -28.60 -66.18
C ALA A 218 -40.26 -27.44 -65.74
N LYS A 219 -40.87 -27.58 -64.55
CA LYS A 219 -41.46 -26.54 -63.65
C LYS A 219 -41.83 -27.25 -62.33
N ARG A 220 -41.53 -26.80 -61.11
CA ARG A 220 -41.34 -25.46 -60.53
C ARG A 220 -40.45 -25.54 -59.27
N CYS A 221 -39.76 -24.45 -58.95
CA CYS A 221 -39.31 -24.14 -57.58
C CYS A 221 -40.35 -23.26 -56.86
N PRO A 222 -40.30 -23.18 -55.52
CA PRO A 222 -39.93 -21.88 -54.94
C PRO A 222 -38.94 -21.96 -53.76
N ASN A 223 -37.95 -21.07 -53.81
CA ASN A 223 -37.06 -20.60 -52.74
C ASN A 223 -37.81 -19.58 -51.83
N PRO A 224 -37.35 -19.19 -50.61
CA PRO A 224 -36.16 -18.32 -50.42
C PRO A 224 -35.46 -18.48 -49.02
N THR A 225 -34.35 -17.87 -48.59
CA THR A 225 -33.51 -16.69 -48.92
C THR A 225 -32.16 -16.92 -48.16
N THR A 226 -30.98 -16.94 -48.80
CA THR A 226 -29.92 -15.88 -48.80
C THR A 226 -29.69 -15.12 -47.47
N GLN A 227 -28.46 -14.82 -47.04
CA GLN A 227 -27.57 -13.85 -47.70
C GLN A 227 -26.07 -14.01 -47.34
N THR A 228 -25.25 -13.81 -48.38
CA THR A 228 -23.83 -13.45 -48.42
C THR A 228 -23.57 -11.96 -48.18
N LYS A 229 -22.32 -11.61 -47.79
CA LYS A 229 -21.36 -10.64 -48.44
C LYS A 229 -20.47 -9.90 -47.38
N PRO A 230 -19.40 -9.15 -47.72
CA PRO A 230 -18.24 -9.36 -48.63
C PRO A 230 -16.86 -8.81 -48.06
N MET A 231 -15.77 -8.85 -48.89
CA MET A 231 -14.47 -8.09 -48.82
C MET A 231 -13.42 -8.56 -47.77
N ASP A 232 -12.10 -8.36 -47.84
CA ASP A 232 -11.11 -7.75 -48.76
C ASP A 232 -9.70 -8.18 -48.27
N ILE A 233 -8.69 -8.18 -49.13
CA ILE A 233 -7.25 -8.29 -48.75
C ILE A 233 -6.75 -6.87 -48.43
N PRO A 234 -6.01 -6.63 -47.32
CA PRO A 234 -4.59 -6.32 -47.47
C PRO A 234 -3.65 -6.89 -46.38
N GLN A 235 -2.46 -7.26 -46.85
CA GLN A 235 -1.24 -7.58 -46.11
C GLN A 235 -0.63 -6.29 -45.50
N GLU A 236 -0.27 -6.30 -44.22
CA GLU A 236 0.68 -5.37 -43.57
C GLU A 236 1.38 -6.09 -42.39
N ASP A 237 2.68 -5.81 -42.24
CA ASP A 237 3.68 -6.41 -41.34
C ASP A 237 3.57 -5.94 -39.85
N PRO A 238 4.40 -6.46 -38.89
CA PRO A 238 4.03 -6.58 -37.48
C PRO A 238 4.47 -5.41 -36.59
N GLN A 239 3.62 -4.97 -35.65
CA GLN A 239 4.04 -4.26 -34.43
C GLN A 239 3.18 -4.59 -33.19
N SER A 240 3.80 -5.35 -32.28
CA SER A 240 3.68 -5.31 -30.81
C SER A 240 2.42 -4.72 -30.15
N LYS A 241 1.70 -5.55 -29.38
CA LYS A 241 1.20 -5.23 -28.02
C LYS A 241 0.69 -6.48 -27.29
N ARG A 242 1.08 -6.55 -26.02
CA ARG A 242 0.94 -7.64 -25.04
C ARG A 242 -0.51 -8.12 -24.85
N LEU A 243 -0.73 -9.43 -24.94
CA LEU A 243 -1.93 -10.08 -24.44
C LEU A 243 -1.78 -10.38 -22.95
N ARG A 244 -2.62 -9.69 -22.17
CA ARG A 244 -2.91 -9.95 -20.76
C ARG A 244 -3.89 -11.11 -20.71
N MET A 245 -3.46 -12.19 -20.08
CA MET A 245 -4.20 -13.44 -19.92
C MET A 245 -5.18 -13.28 -18.75
N GLU A 246 -6.49 -13.27 -19.03
CA GLU A 246 -7.52 -13.42 -18.00
C GLU A 246 -8.28 -14.72 -18.28
N SER A 247 -7.99 -15.67 -17.38
CA SER A 247 -8.58 -17.00 -17.26
C SER A 247 -10.03 -16.90 -16.79
N TRP A 248 -10.89 -17.71 -17.41
CA TRP A 248 -12.28 -17.93 -17.04
C TRP A 248 -12.42 -18.65 -15.69
N GLU A 249 -13.23 -18.06 -14.81
CA GLU A 249 -14.41 -18.62 -14.10
C GLU A 249 -14.32 -20.04 -13.48
N CYS A 250 -14.78 -20.38 -12.28
CA CYS A 250 -15.89 -19.92 -11.41
C CYS A 250 -15.63 -20.57 -10.02
N SER A 251 -16.03 -20.04 -8.85
CA SER A 251 -17.41 -20.15 -8.32
C SER A 251 -17.37 -19.75 -6.84
N VAL A 252 -18.16 -18.76 -6.41
CA VAL A 252 -19.12 -18.87 -5.28
C VAL A 252 -19.90 -17.56 -5.09
N GLY A 253 -21.23 -17.67 -5.21
CA GLY A 253 -22.16 -17.06 -4.24
C GLY A 253 -22.42 -15.55 -4.27
N LYS A 254 -23.42 -15.15 -5.06
CA LYS A 254 -24.62 -14.39 -4.63
C LYS A 254 -24.46 -13.36 -3.49
N LEU A 255 -24.57 -12.05 -3.81
CA LEU A 255 -25.81 -11.26 -3.62
C LEU A 255 -25.53 -9.76 -3.85
N SER A 256 -26.24 -9.20 -4.83
CA SER A 256 -26.33 -7.77 -5.03
C SER A 256 -27.34 -7.17 -4.06
N THR A 257 -26.98 -6.07 -3.41
CA THR A 257 -27.91 -4.98 -3.11
C THR A 257 -27.23 -3.67 -3.42
N ARG A 258 -27.67 -3.07 -4.53
CA ARG A 258 -27.39 -1.70 -4.89
C ARG A 258 -28.38 -0.82 -4.13
N ALA A 259 -27.86 0.30 -3.61
CA ALA A 259 -28.37 1.65 -3.87
C ALA A 259 -28.83 2.47 -2.65
N ARG A 260 -28.38 3.74 -2.74
CA ARG A 260 -29.01 4.98 -2.24
C ARG A 260 -28.86 5.29 -0.76
N LEU A 261 -27.85 6.12 -0.45
CA LEU A 261 -28.05 7.37 0.30
C LEU A 261 -27.00 8.39 -0.16
N ALA A 262 -27.28 9.06 -1.28
CA ALA A 262 -26.69 10.34 -1.63
C ALA A 262 -27.80 11.39 -1.51
N GLY A 263 -27.62 12.37 -0.62
CA GLY A 263 -28.48 13.54 -0.54
C GLY A 263 -29.06 13.82 0.85
N LEU A 264 -28.25 14.38 1.74
CA LEU A 264 -28.72 15.30 2.79
C LEU A 264 -27.65 16.38 2.99
N VAL A 265 -27.57 17.30 2.03
CA VAL A 265 -26.96 18.62 2.22
C VAL A 265 -28.06 19.53 2.76
N ALA A 266 -28.09 19.71 4.08
CA ALA A 266 -28.90 20.75 4.71
C ALA A 266 -28.05 22.02 4.86
N ARG A 267 -28.23 22.95 3.92
CA ARG A 267 -27.72 24.32 3.98
C ARG A 267 -28.53 25.06 5.05
N ARG A 268 -27.98 25.32 6.23
CA ARG A 268 -28.60 26.26 7.20
C ARG A 268 -28.03 27.65 6.99
N LYS A 269 -28.95 28.52 6.60
CA LYS A 269 -28.86 29.95 6.29
C LYS A 269 -28.30 30.78 7.47
N GLU A 270 -27.32 31.62 7.17
CA GLU A 270 -26.88 32.72 8.02
C GLU A 270 -28.02 33.73 8.22
N LYS A 271 -28.17 34.22 9.45
CA LYS A 271 -28.93 35.44 9.76
C LYS A 271 -28.01 36.36 10.56
N ALA A 272 -27.63 37.46 9.93
CA ALA A 272 -27.08 38.63 10.57
C ALA A 272 -28.23 39.56 11.03
N ALA A 273 -28.12 40.07 12.26
CA ALA A 273 -28.69 41.31 12.79
C ALA A 273 -28.02 41.51 14.17
N SER A 274 -27.10 42.49 14.29
CA SER A 274 -27.25 43.77 15.03
C SER A 274 -27.58 43.63 16.52
N ALA A 275 -27.14 44.45 17.47
CA ALA A 275 -26.14 45.50 17.65
C ALA A 275 -26.38 45.97 19.11
N LEU A 276 -25.32 46.34 19.84
CA LEU A 276 -25.32 47.22 21.03
C LEU A 276 -26.17 46.81 22.26
N ASP A 277 -25.49 46.59 23.40
CA ASP A 277 -25.59 47.60 24.46
C ASP A 277 -24.32 47.66 25.34
N LYS A 278 -23.97 48.87 25.74
CA LYS A 278 -22.86 49.24 26.63
C LYS A 278 -23.35 49.21 28.07
N GLY A 279 -22.54 48.71 29.00
CA GLY A 279 -22.80 48.82 30.43
C GLY A 279 -21.52 48.82 31.24
N MET A 280 -20.99 50.03 31.45
CA MET A 280 -19.83 50.36 32.28
C MET A 280 -20.16 50.21 33.77
N GLY A 281 -19.24 49.70 34.59
CA GLY A 281 -19.48 49.51 36.03
C GLY A 281 -18.25 49.14 36.87
N THR A 282 -17.44 50.16 37.15
CA THR A 282 -16.24 50.28 37.99
C THR A 282 -16.31 49.79 39.45
N ARG A 283 -15.09 49.60 40.02
CA ARG A 283 -14.63 49.61 41.45
C ARG A 283 -14.67 48.28 42.21
N SER A 284 -13.55 47.63 42.56
CA SER A 284 -12.39 47.98 43.44
C SER A 284 -12.72 48.02 44.93
N ILE A 285 -11.78 47.52 45.77
CA ILE A 285 -11.65 47.50 47.26
C ILE A 285 -11.85 46.07 47.79
N THR A 286 -10.98 45.39 48.57
CA THR A 286 -9.74 45.71 49.32
C THR A 286 -9.03 44.41 49.77
N ALA A 287 -7.71 44.54 50.05
CA ALA A 287 -6.83 43.91 51.05
C ALA A 287 -7.36 42.70 51.88
N SER A 288 -6.57 41.69 52.27
CA SER A 288 -5.28 41.78 52.96
C SER A 288 -4.69 40.38 53.26
N THR A 289 -3.34 40.28 53.31
CA THR A 289 -2.49 39.44 54.24
C THR A 289 -2.71 37.91 54.31
N SER A 290 -1.73 36.99 54.38
CA SER A 290 -0.36 37.00 54.92
C SER A 290 0.41 35.71 54.57
N SER A 291 1.74 35.79 54.68
CA SER A 291 2.72 34.78 55.14
C SER A 291 3.11 33.55 54.30
N LEU A 292 4.38 33.57 53.87
CA LEU A 292 5.28 32.42 53.60
C LEU A 292 5.53 31.61 54.91
N PRO A 293 6.05 30.35 54.85
CA PRO A 293 7.50 30.11 54.68
C PRO A 293 7.89 28.87 53.85
N ALA A 294 9.14 28.86 53.41
CA ALA A 294 9.99 27.69 53.08
C ALA A 294 11.34 27.91 53.83
N PRO A 295 12.37 27.01 53.84
CA PRO A 295 12.55 25.70 53.19
C PRO A 295 13.31 24.63 54.07
N ALA A 296 13.82 23.56 53.41
CA ALA A 296 14.90 22.61 53.78
C ALA A 296 14.51 21.33 54.56
N ALA A 297 15.16 20.17 54.49
CA ALA A 297 16.04 19.47 53.54
C ALA A 297 16.22 18.02 54.05
N ALA A 298 16.56 17.08 53.15
CA ALA A 298 17.21 15.77 53.37
C ALA A 298 16.50 14.67 54.21
N THR A 299 16.26 13.50 53.60
CA THR A 299 17.03 12.26 53.88
C THR A 299 16.58 11.10 52.96
N SER A 300 17.59 10.46 52.38
CA SER A 300 17.55 9.19 51.65
C SER A 300 17.65 8.05 52.66
N LEU A 301 16.83 7.00 52.55
CA LEU A 301 17.02 5.69 53.19
C LEU A 301 16.10 4.62 52.55
N LEU A 302 16.60 3.38 52.55
CA LEU A 302 16.13 2.12 51.92
C LEU A 302 16.54 1.93 50.45
N GLY A 303 17.45 1.04 50.06
CA GLY A 303 18.16 -0.02 50.79
C GLY A 303 17.84 -1.41 50.23
N LEU A 304 18.92 -2.12 49.89
CA LEU A 304 19.09 -3.58 49.77
C LEU A 304 18.49 -4.30 48.55
N LEU A 305 19.38 -4.78 47.67
CA LEU A 305 19.55 -6.21 47.32
C LEU A 305 20.68 -6.39 46.29
N GLY A 306 21.61 -7.30 46.56
CA GLY A 306 22.47 -7.91 45.53
C GLY A 306 23.97 -7.83 45.73
N ALA A 307 24.49 -8.41 46.82
CA ALA A 307 25.88 -8.87 46.88
C ALA A 307 25.90 -10.34 46.46
N TYR A 308 26.62 -10.68 45.38
CA TYR A 308 27.08 -12.04 45.11
C TYR A 308 28.37 -12.02 44.27
N SER A 309 29.38 -12.66 44.86
CA SER A 309 30.58 -13.29 44.27
C SER A 309 31.63 -12.42 43.60
N ASP A 310 32.69 -12.17 44.37
CA ASP A 310 34.06 -12.02 43.88
C ASP A 310 34.86 -13.27 44.30
N SER A 311 35.73 -13.74 43.40
CA SER A 311 36.70 -14.81 43.61
C SER A 311 38.06 -14.21 43.29
N ASP A 312 38.88 -13.98 44.31
CA ASP A 312 40.34 -14.17 44.36
C ASP A 312 40.86 -13.82 45.77
#